data_AF-A0A3M8PDG7-F1
#
_entry.id   AF-A0A3M8PDG7-F1
#
_cell.length_a   1.000
_cell.length_b   1.000
_cell.length_c   1.000
_cell.angle_alpha   90.00
_cell.angle_beta   90.00
_cell.angle_gamma   90.00
#
_symmetry.space_group_name_H-M   'P 1'
#
loop_
_entity.id
_entity.type
_entity.pdbx_description
1 polymer ?
#
loop_
_entity_poly.entity_id
_entity_poly.type
_entity_poly.pdbx_seq_one_letter_code
_entity_poly.pdbx_strand_id
1 'polypeptide(L)'
;MQKTLQSFIIFGLMAGVAGCGTTQDAANSTGTDKTETPSMEIGNDIEYGEMDYELIADASNKLGMKMLKDLSSVEDENIFVSPTSLYMALAMVYNGAAGVTKDEIADVLEAEGLSPEEMNKANASLISMLSSDSEDIELNIANSIWVKDNYEFLGDFTKSSQD
;
A
#
# COMPACT_ATOMS: atom_id res chain seq x y z
N MET A 1 -48.19 40.72 9.69
CA MET A 1 -48.38 39.82 10.84
C MET A 1 -48.22 38.39 10.37
N GLN A 2 -47.26 37.69 10.99
CA GLN A 2 -47.16 36.23 11.22
C GLN A 2 -47.49 35.19 10.11
N LYS A 3 -46.45 34.39 9.82
CA LYS A 3 -46.39 32.92 9.63
C LYS A 3 -47.10 32.38 8.37
N THR A 4 -46.42 31.63 7.50
CA THR A 4 -46.11 30.22 7.74
C THR A 4 -44.77 29.75 7.17
N LEU A 5 -44.22 28.78 7.90
CA LEU A 5 -42.91 28.15 7.81
C LEU A 5 -43.03 26.79 7.11
N GLN A 6 -41.92 26.37 6.49
CA GLN A 6 -41.54 25.01 6.04
C GLN A 6 -42.03 24.52 4.67
N SER A 7 -41.07 24.41 3.74
CA SER A 7 -40.79 23.15 3.06
C SER A 7 -39.32 23.10 2.66
N PHE A 8 -38.68 21.99 3.03
CA PHE A 8 -37.28 21.62 2.82
C PHE A 8 -37.04 21.12 1.38
N ILE A 9 -35.74 20.87 1.07
CA ILE A 9 -35.18 20.04 -0.02
C ILE A 9 -35.19 20.77 -1.39
N ILE A 10 -34.09 21.04 -2.11
CA ILE A 10 -33.00 20.18 -2.57
C ILE A 10 -31.74 21.04 -2.79
N PHE A 11 -30.63 20.64 -2.15
CA PHE A 11 -29.30 21.20 -2.38
C PHE A 11 -28.67 20.47 -3.57
N GLY A 12 -28.78 21.03 -4.77
CA GLY A 12 -28.10 20.53 -5.96
C GLY A 12 -26.68 21.06 -6.05
N LEU A 13 -25.76 20.49 -5.27
CA LEU A 13 -24.32 20.77 -5.38
C LEU A 13 -23.72 19.90 -6.49
N MET A 14 -23.89 20.33 -7.73
CA MET A 14 -23.21 19.74 -8.89
C MET A 14 -21.86 20.44 -9.05
N ALA A 15 -20.87 20.04 -8.23
CA ALA A 15 -19.48 20.44 -8.43
C ALA A 15 -18.85 19.46 -9.42
N GLY A 16 -18.85 19.83 -10.71
CA GLY A 16 -18.09 19.13 -11.73
C GLY A 16 -16.60 19.30 -11.46
N VAL A 17 -15.91 18.19 -11.21
CA VAL A 17 -14.45 18.16 -11.24
C VAL A 17 -14.03 18.19 -12.70
N ALA A 18 -13.63 19.37 -13.17
CA ALA A 18 -12.95 19.51 -14.45
C ALA A 18 -11.54 18.90 -14.29
N GLY A 19 -11.37 17.65 -14.71
CA GLY A 19 -10.07 17.08 -15.00
C GLY A 19 -9.48 17.79 -16.22
N CYS A 20 -8.47 18.63 -16.01
CA CYS A 20 -7.76 19.30 -17.10
C CYS A 20 -6.62 18.38 -17.57
N GLY A 21 -6.91 17.48 -18.51
CA GLY A 21 -5.89 16.84 -19.34
C GLY A 21 -5.75 17.65 -20.64
N THR A 22 -4.61 18.28 -20.85
CA THR A 22 -4.30 18.96 -22.12
C THR A 22 -4.12 17.91 -23.21
N THR A 23 -5.01 17.89 -24.19
CA THR A 23 -4.83 17.15 -25.45
C THR A 23 -3.89 17.94 -26.35
N GLN A 24 -2.75 17.35 -26.71
CA GLN A 24 -1.97 17.77 -27.88
C GLN A 24 -1.98 16.65 -28.91
N ASP A 25 -2.50 16.98 -30.09
CA ASP A 25 -2.75 16.08 -31.21
C ASP A 25 -1.48 15.42 -31.78
N ALA A 26 -1.64 14.11 -32.01
CA ALA A 26 -1.16 13.28 -33.12
C ALA A 26 0.14 13.65 -33.88
N ALA A 27 1.16 12.81 -33.71
CA ALA A 27 2.05 12.41 -34.81
C ALA A 27 2.69 11.03 -34.54
N ASN A 28 2.08 9.99 -35.12
CA ASN A 28 2.70 8.78 -35.67
C ASN A 28 3.88 8.12 -34.91
N SER A 29 3.59 7.06 -34.15
CA SER A 29 4.47 5.89 -34.06
C SER A 29 3.66 4.67 -33.66
N THR A 30 3.64 3.68 -34.53
CA THR A 30 3.21 2.30 -34.27
C THR A 30 3.93 1.73 -33.04
N GLY A 31 3.18 1.47 -31.98
CA GLY A 31 3.60 0.71 -30.81
C GLY A 31 2.37 0.31 -30.03
N THR A 32 2.20 -0.98 -29.79
CA THR A 32 1.22 -1.57 -28.87
C THR A 32 1.32 -0.88 -27.52
N ASP A 33 0.33 -0.04 -27.22
CA ASP A 33 0.17 0.66 -25.95
C ASP A 33 -0.34 -0.34 -24.92
N LYS A 34 0.59 -0.99 -24.21
CA LYS A 34 0.29 -1.52 -22.88
C LYS A 34 0.21 -0.30 -21.99
N THR A 35 -1.00 0.09 -21.59
CA THR A 35 -1.21 1.04 -20.49
C THR A 35 -0.37 0.56 -19.31
N GLU A 36 0.72 1.27 -19.01
CA GLU A 36 1.55 1.04 -17.83
C GLU A 36 0.72 1.40 -16.60
N THR A 37 0.09 0.38 -16.01
CA THR A 37 -0.49 0.51 -14.68
C THR A 37 0.68 0.72 -13.71
N PRO A 38 0.67 1.74 -12.83
CA PRO A 38 1.77 1.98 -11.91
C PRO A 38 1.84 0.81 -10.93
N SER A 39 2.79 -0.11 -11.13
CA SER A 39 3.17 -1.08 -10.12
C SER A 39 4.21 -0.45 -9.20
N MET A 40 4.30 -0.98 -7.98
CA MET A 40 5.38 -0.60 -7.06
C MET A 40 6.73 -0.90 -7.70
N GLU A 41 7.51 0.16 -7.99
CA GLU A 41 8.90 -0.01 -8.40
C GLU A 41 9.76 -0.29 -7.18
N ILE A 42 10.39 -1.46 -7.16
CA ILE A 42 11.42 -1.80 -6.16
C ILE A 42 12.62 -0.88 -6.41
N GLY A 43 13.15 -0.26 -5.36
CA GLY A 43 14.34 0.59 -5.45
C GLY A 43 15.49 -0.10 -6.20
N ASN A 44 16.08 0.60 -7.18
CA ASN A 44 17.14 0.05 -8.05
C ASN A 44 18.41 -0.40 -7.30
N ASP A 45 18.55 -0.03 -6.02
CA ASP A 45 19.74 -0.25 -5.21
C ASP A 45 19.62 -1.45 -4.25
N ILE A 46 18.48 -2.14 -4.18
CA ILE A 46 18.33 -3.29 -3.29
C ILE A 46 18.85 -4.56 -3.95
N GLU A 47 19.80 -5.20 -3.27
CA GLU A 47 20.16 -6.59 -3.55
C GLU A 47 19.39 -7.51 -2.60
N TYR A 48 18.53 -8.36 -3.17
CA TYR A 48 17.76 -9.38 -2.45
C TYR A 48 17.91 -10.74 -3.12
N GLY A 49 17.80 -11.80 -2.33
CA GLY A 49 17.71 -13.17 -2.80
C GLY A 49 16.31 -13.51 -3.31
N GLU A 50 16.23 -14.36 -4.34
CA GLU A 50 14.96 -14.84 -4.93
C GLU A 50 14.02 -15.47 -3.90
N MET A 51 14.56 -16.04 -2.81
CA MET A 51 13.82 -16.71 -1.75
C MET A 51 13.74 -15.92 -0.44
N ASP A 52 14.23 -14.66 -0.40
CA ASP A 52 14.23 -13.87 0.84
C ASP A 52 12.80 -13.64 1.38
N TYR A 53 11.77 -13.69 0.52
CA TYR A 53 10.37 -13.62 0.93
C TYR A 53 9.96 -14.71 1.94
N GLU A 54 10.68 -15.84 2.00
CA GLU A 54 10.41 -16.91 2.97
C GLU A 54 10.57 -16.43 4.42
N LEU A 55 11.40 -15.39 4.66
CA LEU A 55 11.59 -14.79 5.98
C LEU A 55 10.30 -14.19 6.54
N ILE A 56 9.38 -13.76 5.68
CA ILE A 56 8.16 -13.03 6.06
C ILE A 56 6.87 -13.76 5.68
N ALA A 57 6.94 -14.84 4.88
CA ALA A 57 5.76 -15.54 4.39
C ALA A 57 4.91 -16.15 5.52
N ASP A 58 5.55 -16.90 6.43
CA ASP A 58 4.87 -17.50 7.58
C ASP A 58 4.36 -16.46 8.56
N ALA A 59 5.12 -15.37 8.76
CA ALA A 59 4.75 -14.23 9.58
C ALA A 59 3.47 -13.54 9.04
N SER A 60 3.45 -13.23 7.73
CA SER A 60 2.28 -12.67 7.04
C SER A 60 1.05 -13.60 7.11
N ASN A 61 1.24 -14.91 6.95
CA ASN A 61 0.17 -15.88 7.09
C ASN A 61 -0.39 -15.92 8.51
N LYS A 62 0.48 -15.90 9.52
CA LYS A 62 0.10 -15.90 10.93
C LYS A 62 -0.66 -14.62 11.31
N LEU A 63 -0.19 -13.46 10.85
CA LEU A 63 -0.91 -12.18 10.98
C LEU A 63 -2.31 -12.30 10.36
N GLY A 64 -2.41 -12.82 9.13
CA GLY A 64 -3.70 -12.99 8.46
C GLY A 64 -4.68 -13.87 9.23
N MET A 65 -4.21 -14.99 9.78
CA MET A 65 -5.04 -15.88 10.59
C MET A 65 -5.46 -15.26 11.91
N LYS A 66 -4.57 -14.50 12.58
CA LYS A 66 -4.90 -13.72 13.78
C LYS A 66 -5.96 -12.67 13.47
N MET A 67 -5.76 -11.88 12.43
CA MET A 67 -6.72 -10.86 11.99
C MET A 67 -8.09 -11.44 11.68
N LEU A 68 -8.15 -12.55 10.93
CA LEU A 68 -9.42 -13.19 10.59
C LEU A 68 -10.15 -13.67 11.85
N LYS A 69 -9.42 -14.24 12.81
CA LYS A 69 -9.98 -14.65 14.11
C LYS A 69 -10.52 -13.46 14.90
N ASP A 70 -9.77 -12.36 14.96
CA ASP A 70 -10.18 -11.18 15.73
C ASP A 70 -11.38 -10.48 15.06
N LEU A 71 -11.36 -10.30 13.75
CA LEU A 71 -12.45 -9.71 12.98
C LEU A 71 -13.73 -10.56 13.06
N SER A 72 -13.63 -11.88 12.96
CA SER A 72 -14.80 -12.79 13.08
C SER A 72 -15.41 -12.84 14.48
N SER A 73 -14.75 -12.28 15.49
CA SER A 73 -15.31 -12.16 16.83
C SER A 73 -16.16 -10.90 17.05
N VAL A 74 -16.05 -9.92 16.14
CA VAL A 74 -16.71 -8.61 16.24
C VAL A 74 -17.60 -8.28 15.05
N GLU A 75 -17.37 -8.91 13.89
CA GLU A 75 -18.17 -8.77 12.69
C GLU A 75 -19.00 -10.03 12.42
N ASP A 76 -20.31 -9.86 12.30
CA ASP A 76 -21.25 -10.93 11.91
C ASP A 76 -21.48 -10.98 10.38
N GLU A 77 -20.81 -10.11 9.62
CA GLU A 77 -20.92 -9.99 8.17
C GLU A 77 -19.73 -10.63 7.43
N ASN A 78 -19.69 -10.47 6.11
CA ASN A 78 -18.60 -10.97 5.28
C ASN A 78 -17.29 -10.24 5.60
N ILE A 79 -16.23 -11.00 5.85
CA ILE A 79 -14.88 -10.47 6.09
C ILE A 79 -14.03 -10.72 4.84
N PHE A 80 -13.45 -9.65 4.30
CA PHE A 80 -12.53 -9.70 3.18
C PHE A 80 -11.37 -8.73 3.42
N VAL A 81 -10.16 -9.26 3.57
CA VAL A 81 -8.95 -8.49 3.90
C VAL A 81 -7.74 -9.06 3.16
N SER A 82 -6.73 -8.23 2.93
CA SER A 82 -5.42 -8.63 2.41
C SER A 82 -4.35 -8.48 3.50
N PRO A 83 -3.96 -9.57 4.18
CA PRO A 83 -2.90 -9.53 5.19
C PRO A 83 -1.57 -9.04 4.61
N THR A 84 -1.24 -9.47 3.38
CA THR A 84 -0.02 -9.04 2.66
C THR A 84 0.03 -7.54 2.46
N SER A 85 -1.08 -6.89 2.08
CA SER A 85 -1.12 -5.44 1.91
C SER A 85 -0.89 -4.70 3.24
N LEU A 86 -1.52 -5.15 4.33
CA LEU A 86 -1.29 -4.58 5.65
C LEU A 86 0.16 -4.76 6.10
N TYR A 87 0.71 -5.95 5.87
CA TYR A 87 2.09 -6.30 6.21
C TYR A 87 3.07 -5.34 5.53
N MET A 88 2.95 -5.15 4.21
CA MET A 88 3.80 -4.23 3.45
C MET A 88 3.66 -2.77 3.92
N ALA A 89 2.43 -2.32 4.22
CA ALA A 89 2.21 -0.97 4.72
C ALA A 89 2.89 -0.72 6.08
N LEU A 90 2.77 -1.68 7.01
CA LEU A 90 3.41 -1.61 8.32
C LEU A 90 4.93 -1.78 8.24
N ALA A 91 5.44 -2.58 7.29
CA ALA A 91 6.87 -2.69 7.05
C ALA A 91 7.49 -1.35 6.61
N MET A 92 6.82 -0.57 5.76
CA MET A 92 7.32 0.77 5.44
C MET A 92 7.34 1.69 6.67
N VAL A 93 6.35 1.59 7.56
CA VAL A 93 6.30 2.37 8.82
C VAL A 93 7.37 1.91 9.80
N TYR A 94 7.66 0.60 9.84
CA TYR A 94 8.71 0.00 10.66
C TYR A 94 10.09 0.61 10.39
N ASN A 95 10.37 0.98 9.13
CA ASN A 95 11.61 1.66 8.74
C ASN A 95 11.83 3.01 9.43
N GLY A 96 10.74 3.74 9.75
CA GLY A 96 10.78 5.03 10.44
C GLY A 96 10.57 4.96 11.96
N ALA A 97 10.24 3.78 12.50
CA ALA A 97 9.88 3.61 13.90
C ALA A 97 11.11 3.41 14.80
N ALA A 98 10.99 3.78 16.08
CA ALA A 98 12.04 3.57 17.09
C ALA A 98 11.44 3.25 18.48
N GLY A 99 12.25 2.60 19.32
CA GLY A 99 11.88 2.24 20.69
C GLY A 99 10.61 1.38 20.74
N VAL A 100 9.74 1.66 21.72
CA VAL A 100 8.51 0.88 21.96
C VAL A 100 7.62 0.80 20.72
N THR A 101 7.51 1.88 19.94
CA THR A 101 6.71 1.85 18.70
C THR A 101 7.26 0.85 17.69
N LYS A 102 8.59 0.76 17.56
CA LYS A 102 9.22 -0.21 16.67
C LYS A 102 8.97 -1.64 17.16
N ASP A 103 9.10 -1.86 18.46
CA ASP A 103 8.93 -3.17 19.08
C ASP A 103 7.49 -3.69 18.93
N GLU A 104 6.49 -2.83 19.13
CA GLU A 104 5.07 -3.19 18.94
C GLU A 104 4.73 -3.47 17.47
N ILE A 105 5.31 -2.71 16.52
CA ILE A 105 5.12 -3.00 15.09
C ILE A 105 5.75 -4.35 14.74
N ALA A 106 6.95 -4.66 15.27
CA ALA A 106 7.60 -5.95 15.03
C ALA A 106 6.78 -7.13 15.56
N ASP A 107 6.22 -7.01 16.77
CA ASP A 107 5.34 -8.04 17.37
C ASP A 107 4.08 -8.29 16.53
N VAL A 108 3.43 -7.23 16.04
CA VAL A 108 2.27 -7.36 15.14
C VAL A 108 2.65 -8.05 13.83
N LEU A 109 3.81 -7.69 13.28
CA LEU A 109 4.34 -8.30 12.06
C LEU A 109 4.91 -9.70 12.28
N GLU A 110 4.97 -10.22 13.50
CA GLU A 110 5.62 -11.51 13.81
C GLU A 110 7.08 -11.54 13.32
N ALA A 111 7.74 -10.40 13.41
CA ALA A 111 9.04 -10.12 12.82
C ALA A 111 10.09 -9.72 13.88
N GLU A 112 9.88 -10.13 15.14
CA GLU A 112 10.81 -9.82 16.21
C GLU A 112 12.19 -10.41 15.89
N GLY A 113 13.21 -9.54 15.90
CA GLY A 113 14.58 -9.90 15.56
C GLY A 113 14.96 -9.71 14.10
N LEU A 114 14.00 -9.41 13.20
CA LEU A 114 14.32 -8.97 11.84
C LEU A 114 14.72 -7.49 11.85
N SER A 115 15.86 -7.21 11.22
CA SER A 115 16.26 -5.85 10.94
C SER A 115 15.37 -5.21 9.86
N PRO A 116 15.26 -3.88 9.82
CA PRO A 116 14.59 -3.17 8.72
C PRO A 116 15.15 -3.55 7.33
N GLU A 117 16.46 -3.76 7.22
CA GLU A 117 17.09 -4.17 5.96
C GLU A 117 16.66 -5.56 5.51
N GLU A 118 16.61 -6.55 6.42
CA GLU A 118 16.12 -7.90 6.11
C GLU A 118 14.63 -7.88 5.72
N MET A 119 13.84 -7.06 6.41
CA MET A 119 12.42 -6.86 6.10
C MET A 119 12.22 -6.29 4.68
N ASN A 120 13.01 -5.28 4.31
CA ASN A 120 12.93 -4.67 2.98
C ASN A 120 13.35 -5.67 1.88
N LYS A 121 14.45 -6.40 2.06
CA LYS A 121 14.87 -7.45 1.11
C LYS A 121 13.80 -8.52 0.92
N ALA A 122 13.19 -8.97 2.02
CA ALA A 122 12.11 -9.95 1.97
C ALA A 122 10.86 -9.41 1.25
N ASN A 123 10.49 -8.14 1.48
CA ASN A 123 9.38 -7.51 0.76
C ASN A 123 9.68 -7.30 -0.72
N ALA A 124 10.90 -6.86 -1.08
CA ALA A 124 11.33 -6.73 -2.47
C ALA A 124 11.28 -8.08 -3.20
N SER A 125 11.80 -9.13 -2.57
CA SER A 125 11.69 -10.51 -3.05
C SER A 125 10.24 -10.94 -3.26
N LEU A 126 9.36 -10.64 -2.30
CA LEU A 126 7.93 -10.95 -2.38
C LEU A 126 7.23 -10.19 -3.51
N ILE A 127 7.47 -8.89 -3.65
CA ILE A 127 6.90 -8.05 -4.72
C ILE A 127 7.37 -8.56 -6.07
N SER A 128 8.65 -8.89 -6.22
CA SER A 128 9.20 -9.45 -7.46
C SER A 128 8.54 -10.79 -7.82
N MET A 129 8.34 -11.67 -6.85
CA MET A 129 7.66 -12.95 -7.05
C MET A 129 6.20 -12.73 -7.48
N LEU A 130 5.48 -11.84 -6.79
CA LEU A 130 4.07 -11.53 -7.05
C LEU A 130 3.85 -10.79 -8.37
N SER A 131 4.83 -10.00 -8.81
CA SER A 131 4.82 -9.26 -10.07
C SER A 131 5.33 -10.09 -11.25
N SER A 132 5.54 -11.39 -11.07
CA SER A 132 5.92 -12.27 -12.18
C SER A 132 4.81 -12.30 -13.22
N ASP A 133 5.12 -11.76 -14.41
CA ASP A 133 4.17 -11.65 -15.51
C ASP A 133 3.64 -13.02 -15.92
N SER A 134 2.30 -13.15 -15.90
CA SER A 134 1.59 -14.20 -16.62
C SER A 134 0.48 -13.55 -17.43
N GLU A 135 0.21 -14.05 -18.64
CA GLU A 135 -0.81 -13.47 -19.53
C GLU A 135 -2.24 -13.54 -18.93
N ASP A 136 -2.43 -14.37 -17.89
CA ASP A 136 -3.74 -14.68 -17.30
C ASP A 136 -3.98 -14.03 -15.93
N ILE A 137 -2.97 -13.37 -15.32
CA ILE A 137 -3.07 -12.80 -13.97
C ILE A 137 -2.67 -11.33 -13.98
N GLU A 138 -3.58 -10.49 -13.52
CA GLU A 138 -3.30 -9.09 -13.20
C GLU A 138 -3.23 -8.91 -11.69
N LEU A 139 -2.05 -8.54 -11.18
CA LEU A 139 -1.84 -8.21 -9.77
C LEU A 139 -1.10 -6.88 -9.65
N ASN A 140 -1.79 -5.87 -9.10
CA ASN A 140 -1.23 -4.54 -8.87
C ASN A 140 -1.02 -4.32 -7.37
N ILE A 141 0.21 -4.02 -6.97
CA ILE A 141 0.58 -3.67 -5.60
C ILE A 141 0.95 -2.19 -5.58
N ALA A 142 0.29 -1.41 -4.72
CA ALA A 142 0.52 0.02 -4.60
C ALA A 142 0.44 0.46 -3.13
N ASN A 143 1.48 1.13 -2.65
CA ASN A 143 1.50 1.77 -1.35
C ASN A 143 1.97 3.23 -1.49
N SER A 144 1.51 4.09 -0.58
CA SER A 144 1.95 5.50 -0.53
C SER A 144 1.93 6.02 0.89
N ILE A 145 2.87 6.89 1.23
CA ILE A 145 2.95 7.57 2.53
C ILE A 145 2.83 9.07 2.29
N TRP A 146 1.93 9.71 3.04
CA TRP A 146 1.62 11.13 2.91
C TRP A 146 1.93 11.82 4.23
N VAL A 147 2.69 12.91 4.15
CA VAL A 147 2.94 13.80 5.29
C VAL A 147 2.34 15.16 5.01
N LYS A 148 2.06 15.90 6.07
CA LYS A 148 1.54 17.27 5.97
C LYS A 148 2.60 18.18 5.33
N ASP A 149 2.18 19.10 4.48
CA ASP A 149 3.04 19.98 3.65
C ASP A 149 4.21 20.67 4.37
N ASN A 150 4.10 20.88 5.68
CA ASN A 150 5.14 21.53 6.49
C ASN A 150 6.11 20.53 7.17
N TYR A 151 6.08 19.26 6.76
CA TYR A 151 6.99 18.20 7.18
C TYR A 151 7.70 17.65 5.95
N GLU A 152 8.97 17.32 6.14
CA GLU A 152 9.80 16.66 5.13
C GLU A 152 10.15 15.26 5.62
N PHE A 153 10.18 14.29 4.71
CA PHE A 153 10.70 12.97 5.01
C PHE A 153 12.21 13.05 5.21
N LEU A 154 12.71 12.27 6.17
CA LEU A 154 14.14 12.04 6.30
C LEU A 154 14.62 11.24 5.08
N GLY A 155 15.79 11.58 4.53
CA GLY A 155 16.33 10.92 3.34
C GLY A 155 16.48 9.42 3.50
N ASP A 156 16.97 8.97 4.66
CA ASP A 156 17.12 7.55 4.97
C ASP A 156 15.77 6.82 5.01
N PHE A 157 14.73 7.47 5.55
CA PHE A 157 13.37 6.92 5.56
C PHE A 157 12.84 6.78 4.13
N THR A 158 12.90 7.85 3.33
CA THR A 158 12.46 7.82 1.92
C THR A 158 13.13 6.70 1.14
N LYS A 159 14.45 6.53 1.32
CA LYS A 159 15.20 5.44 0.68
C LYS A 159 14.67 4.08 1.12
N SER A 160 14.67 3.83 2.43
CA SER A 160 14.22 2.55 2.98
C SER A 160 12.75 2.22 2.73
N SER A 161 11.88 3.19 2.45
CA SER A 161 10.47 2.92 2.11
C SER A 161 10.22 2.71 0.61
N GLN A 162 11.21 3.04 -0.23
CA GLN A 162 11.23 2.68 -1.65
C GLN A 162 11.98 1.36 -1.88
N ASP A 163 12.78 0.97 -0.89
CA ASP A 163 13.41 -0.33 -0.81
C ASP A 163 12.34 -1.41 -0.48
#